data_AF-A0A965KM90-F1
#
_entry.id   AF-A0A965KM90-F1
#
_cell.length_a   1.000
_cell.length_b   1.000
_cell.length_c   1.000
_cell.angle_alpha   90.00
_cell.angle_beta   90.00
_cell.angle_gamma   90.00
#
_symmetry.space_group_name_H-M   'P 1'
#
loop_
_entity.id
_entity.type
_entity.pdbx_description
1 polymer ?
#
loop_
_entity_poly.entity_id
_entity_poly.type
_entity_poly.pdbx_seq_one_letter_code
_entity_poly.pdbx_strand_id
1 'polypeptide(L)'
;LSKFFKSPDMLVSGQLFITGRSANDAPKAFEVEKEVKPSRWVVHYRCYVEVPNSLPFRFVGSGDDFLIVRWNRKIALDDGYETYFSGKDGAYKDFGVKVSKEYKVDRRPGNLGRLKAGPWIQATKGTKVPVEVLMGETPGGVFDCYLAIEVAKSSKAVKGEYEGEGSLKLFRCSADPLPDEITKDTRGLKIDMQADGWIFKVTKDANTVLR
;
A
#
# COMPACT_ATOMS: atom_id res chain seq x y z
N LEU A 1 -20.68 -2.48 1.49
CA LEU A 1 -20.51 -1.17 0.83
C LEU A 1 -21.81 -0.59 0.24
N SER A 2 -22.92 -1.33 0.14
CA SER A 2 -24.16 -0.85 -0.52
C SER A 2 -24.88 0.31 0.17
N LYS A 3 -24.66 0.51 1.48
CA LYS A 3 -25.27 1.58 2.28
C LYS A 3 -24.53 2.93 2.25
N PHE A 4 -23.41 3.01 1.54
CA PHE A 4 -22.58 4.21 1.46
C PHE A 4 -22.64 4.77 0.05
N PHE A 5 -22.52 6.10 -0.08
CA PHE A 5 -22.28 6.73 -1.37
C PHE A 5 -21.02 6.15 -2.01
N LYS A 6 -21.07 5.95 -3.32
CA LYS A 6 -19.93 5.49 -4.12
C LYS A 6 -19.80 6.47 -5.29
N SER A 7 -18.59 6.97 -5.52
CA SER A 7 -18.34 7.74 -6.75
C SER A 7 -18.73 6.88 -7.96
N PRO A 8 -19.35 7.49 -8.99
CA PRO A 8 -19.59 6.81 -10.26
C PRO A 8 -18.28 6.41 -10.95
N ASP A 9 -17.20 7.16 -10.70
CA ASP A 9 -15.89 6.94 -11.32
C ASP A 9 -15.02 5.98 -10.51
N MET A 10 -14.27 5.15 -11.24
CA MET A 10 -13.28 4.24 -10.71
C MET A 10 -11.90 4.67 -11.18
N LEU A 11 -11.12 5.28 -10.28
CA LEU A 11 -9.72 5.56 -10.55
C LEU A 11 -8.91 4.27 -10.48
N VAL A 12 -8.11 3.99 -11.50
CA VAL A 12 -7.13 2.89 -11.46
C VAL A 12 -5.79 3.47 -11.06
N SER A 13 -5.18 2.92 -10.02
CA SER A 13 -3.84 3.34 -9.60
C SER A 13 -2.81 2.23 -9.86
N GLY A 14 -1.78 2.55 -10.64
CA GLY A 14 -0.64 1.66 -10.86
C GLY A 14 0.33 1.58 -9.68
N GLN A 15 0.15 2.43 -8.67
CA GLN A 15 1.03 2.55 -7.49
C GLN A 15 0.29 3.29 -6.36
N LEU A 16 0.73 3.20 -5.10
CA LEU A 16 0.17 4.00 -4.01
C LEU A 16 1.26 4.76 -3.27
N PHE A 17 1.52 5.96 -3.76
CA PHE A 17 2.50 6.92 -3.28
C PHE A 17 1.90 8.31 -3.45
N ILE A 18 1.25 8.76 -2.39
CA ILE A 18 0.55 10.03 -2.31
C ILE A 18 1.31 10.85 -1.29
N THR A 19 2.00 11.88 -1.78
CA THR A 19 2.71 12.84 -0.93
C THR A 19 1.70 13.72 -0.20
N GLY A 20 2.11 14.31 0.93
CA GLY A 20 1.24 15.09 1.79
C GLY A 20 0.56 16.22 1.04
N ARG A 21 -0.76 16.12 0.91
CA ARG A 21 -1.60 17.06 0.17
C ARG A 21 -2.93 17.30 0.88
N SER A 22 -3.73 18.23 0.37
CA SER A 22 -5.03 18.51 0.97
C SER A 22 -6.00 17.35 0.75
N ALA A 23 -6.74 16.95 1.77
CA ALA A 23 -7.85 15.98 1.65
C ALA A 23 -8.92 16.44 0.64
N ASN A 24 -9.01 17.75 0.35
CA ASN A 24 -9.86 18.29 -0.71
C ASN A 24 -9.56 17.71 -2.10
N ASP A 25 -8.36 17.19 -2.33
CA ASP A 25 -7.97 16.69 -3.63
C ASP A 25 -8.60 15.34 -3.94
N ALA A 26 -8.99 14.55 -2.93
CA ALA A 26 -9.64 13.26 -3.15
C ALA A 26 -11.03 13.41 -3.80
N PRO A 27 -11.99 14.18 -3.24
CA PRO A 27 -13.28 14.39 -3.93
C PRO A 27 -13.15 14.96 -5.34
N LYS A 28 -12.20 15.88 -5.58
CA LYS A 28 -11.93 16.44 -6.90
C LYS A 28 -11.44 15.40 -7.90
N ALA A 29 -10.55 14.50 -7.47
CA ALA A 29 -10.02 13.44 -8.33
C ALA A 29 -11.11 12.46 -8.78
N PHE A 30 -12.18 12.33 -8.00
CA PHE A 30 -13.36 11.51 -8.29
C PHE A 30 -14.55 12.32 -8.80
N GLU A 31 -14.35 13.61 -9.13
CA GLU A 31 -15.37 14.55 -9.66
C GLU A 31 -16.65 14.67 -8.82
N VAL A 32 -16.54 14.45 -7.51
CA VAL A 32 -17.66 14.45 -6.55
C VAL A 32 -17.53 15.52 -5.48
N GLU A 33 -16.67 16.52 -5.67
CA GLU A 33 -16.40 17.56 -4.67
C GLU A 33 -17.61 18.42 -4.29
N LYS A 34 -18.66 18.41 -5.12
CA LYS A 34 -19.95 19.07 -4.85
C LYS A 34 -20.95 18.17 -4.13
N GLU A 35 -20.69 16.86 -4.09
CA GLU A 35 -21.59 15.84 -3.55
C GLU A 35 -21.12 15.33 -2.19
N VAL A 36 -19.81 15.28 -1.96
CA VAL A 36 -19.21 14.74 -0.73
C VAL A 36 -18.26 15.73 -0.07
N LYS A 37 -18.10 15.59 1.24
CA LYS A 37 -17.07 16.31 2.00
C LYS A 37 -15.72 15.59 1.85
N PRO A 38 -14.59 16.33 1.92
CA PRO A 38 -13.23 15.77 1.97
C PRO A 38 -12.91 15.21 3.36
N SER A 39 -13.74 14.27 3.80
CA SER A 39 -13.76 13.75 5.16
C SER A 39 -14.47 12.39 5.17
N ARG A 40 -13.92 11.42 5.88
CA ARG A 40 -14.55 10.09 6.13
C ARG A 40 -14.84 9.32 4.85
N TRP A 41 -13.89 9.35 3.93
CA TRP A 41 -13.95 8.55 2.71
C TRP A 41 -13.01 7.34 2.82
N VAL A 42 -13.30 6.33 2.00
CA VAL A 42 -12.44 5.16 1.83
C VAL A 42 -12.31 4.85 0.35
N VAL A 43 -11.12 4.41 -0.04
CA VAL A 43 -10.87 3.84 -1.37
C VAL A 43 -10.52 2.38 -1.21
N HIS A 44 -11.23 1.52 -1.94
CA HIS A 44 -11.07 0.07 -1.88
C HIS A 44 -10.69 -0.49 -3.26
N TYR A 45 -9.40 -0.77 -3.43
CA TYR A 45 -8.89 -1.46 -4.62
C TYR A 45 -8.95 -2.97 -4.44
N ARG A 46 -9.36 -3.67 -5.49
CA ARG A 46 -9.38 -5.14 -5.56
C ARG A 46 -8.88 -5.59 -6.92
N CYS A 47 -7.90 -6.48 -6.94
CA CYS A 47 -7.40 -7.07 -8.17
C CYS A 47 -6.78 -8.44 -7.90
N TYR A 48 -6.45 -9.14 -8.97
CA TYR A 48 -5.46 -10.22 -8.94
C TYR A 48 -4.15 -9.69 -9.50
N VAL A 49 -3.03 -10.08 -8.90
CA VAL A 49 -1.71 -9.80 -9.44
C VAL A 49 -0.93 -11.08 -9.67
N GLU A 50 -0.06 -11.07 -10.67
CA GLU A 50 0.94 -12.09 -10.90
C GLU A 50 2.24 -11.70 -10.19
N VAL A 51 2.77 -12.61 -9.36
CA VAL A 51 4.00 -12.39 -8.60
C VAL A 51 5.21 -12.31 -9.56
N PRO A 52 6.01 -11.23 -9.53
CA PRO A 52 7.08 -11.02 -10.52
C PRO A 52 8.39 -11.80 -10.21
N ASN A 53 8.62 -12.17 -8.95
CA ASN A 53 9.85 -12.79 -8.47
C ASN A 53 9.57 -13.80 -7.34
N SER A 54 10.39 -14.84 -7.21
CA SER A 54 10.25 -15.87 -6.17
C SER A 54 11.00 -15.56 -4.86
N LEU A 55 11.73 -14.45 -4.79
CA LEU A 55 12.33 -14.01 -3.53
C LEU A 55 11.24 -13.62 -2.52
N PRO A 56 11.47 -13.81 -1.21
CA PRO A 56 10.56 -13.31 -0.19
C PRO A 56 10.47 -11.78 -0.22
N PHE A 57 9.28 -11.26 0.02
CA PHE A 57 9.04 -9.82 0.15
C PHE A 57 8.04 -9.54 1.27
N ARG A 58 7.93 -8.29 1.72
CA ARG A 58 6.87 -7.85 2.63
C ARG A 58 6.38 -6.46 2.25
N PHE A 59 5.12 -6.18 2.53
CA PHE A 59 4.59 -4.83 2.40
C PHE A 59 5.15 -3.93 3.49
N VAL A 60 5.44 -2.68 3.12
CA VAL A 60 5.91 -1.64 4.03
C VAL A 60 5.15 -0.36 3.70
N GLY A 61 4.46 0.23 4.67
CA GLY A 61 3.65 1.41 4.38
C GLY A 61 2.90 1.94 5.59
N SER A 62 2.17 3.02 5.36
CA SER A 62 1.17 3.60 6.27
C SER A 62 0.42 4.74 5.58
N GLY A 63 -0.82 4.99 6.01
CA GLY A 63 -1.64 6.12 5.56
C GLY A 63 -1.89 7.12 6.68
N ASP A 64 -2.11 8.37 6.30
CA ASP A 64 -2.70 9.43 7.13
C ASP A 64 -4.15 9.59 6.61
N ASP A 65 -5.12 8.78 7.06
CA ASP A 65 -5.17 8.18 8.41
C ASP A 65 -4.89 6.68 8.53
N PHE A 66 -5.18 5.88 7.50
CA PHE A 66 -4.91 4.45 7.55
C PHE A 66 -4.65 3.81 6.18
N LEU A 67 -3.89 2.72 6.20
CA LEU A 67 -3.63 1.85 5.05
C LEU A 67 -3.67 0.38 5.49
N ILE A 68 -4.49 -0.41 4.82
CA ILE A 68 -4.61 -1.85 4.99
C ILE A 68 -4.33 -2.53 3.66
N VAL A 69 -3.49 -3.57 3.67
CA VAL A 69 -3.28 -4.45 2.53
C VAL A 69 -3.66 -5.86 2.91
N ARG A 70 -4.48 -6.50 2.07
CA ARG A 70 -4.71 -7.94 2.11
C ARG A 70 -3.98 -8.62 0.97
N TRP A 71 -3.18 -9.62 1.32
CA TRP A 71 -2.52 -10.52 0.37
C TRP A 71 -3.08 -11.92 0.52
N ASN A 72 -3.63 -12.48 -0.55
CA ASN A 72 -4.29 -13.78 -0.52
C ASN A 72 -5.36 -13.87 0.59
N ARG A 73 -6.16 -12.81 0.73
CA ARG A 73 -7.21 -12.67 1.76
C ARG A 73 -6.70 -12.61 3.21
N LYS A 74 -5.40 -12.52 3.45
CA LYS A 74 -4.78 -12.34 4.77
C LYS A 74 -4.33 -10.91 4.98
N ILE A 75 -4.45 -10.37 6.20
CA ILE A 75 -3.96 -9.01 6.52
C ILE A 75 -2.42 -9.04 6.45
N ALA A 76 -1.85 -8.32 5.48
CA ALA A 76 -0.43 -8.28 5.19
C ALA A 76 0.20 -6.90 5.43
N LEU A 77 -0.62 -5.87 5.67
CA LEU A 77 -0.21 -4.58 6.21
C LEU A 77 -1.43 -3.95 6.87
N ASP A 78 -1.22 -3.26 7.99
CA ASP A 78 -2.22 -2.44 8.69
C ASP A 78 -1.43 -1.39 9.49
N ASP A 79 -1.33 -0.16 8.96
CA ASP A 79 -0.71 0.95 9.69
C ASP A 79 -1.24 2.32 9.24
N GLY A 80 -1.13 3.28 10.16
CA GLY A 80 -1.56 4.65 10.01
C GLY A 80 -1.56 5.38 11.35
N TYR A 81 -2.30 6.49 11.43
CA TYR A 81 -2.79 7.00 12.71
C TYR A 81 -3.79 6.03 13.33
N GLU A 82 -4.65 5.45 12.50
CA GLU A 82 -5.58 4.41 12.87
C GLU A 82 -5.09 3.03 12.39
N THR A 83 -5.39 2.00 13.18
CA THR A 83 -5.11 0.59 12.86
C THR A 83 -6.28 -0.24 13.33
N TYR A 84 -6.65 -1.29 12.58
CA TYR A 84 -7.93 -1.97 12.80
C TYR A 84 -7.81 -3.46 13.13
N PHE A 85 -6.72 -4.12 12.73
CA PHE A 85 -6.57 -5.56 12.83
C PHE A 85 -5.29 -5.98 13.55
N SER A 86 -4.14 -5.59 13.01
CA SER A 86 -2.80 -6.06 13.40
C SER A 86 -1.86 -4.89 13.75
N GLY A 87 -2.16 -3.67 13.31
CA GLY A 87 -1.18 -2.57 13.33
C GLY A 87 -0.80 -2.07 14.72
N LYS A 88 -1.72 -2.16 15.69
CA LYS A 88 -1.51 -1.64 17.06
C LYS A 88 -0.45 -2.43 17.83
N ASP A 89 -0.52 -3.75 17.78
CA ASP A 89 0.37 -4.67 18.51
C ASP A 89 1.38 -5.38 17.58
N GLY A 90 1.23 -5.22 16.27
CA GLY A 90 2.02 -5.91 15.26
C GLY A 90 1.66 -7.39 15.13
N ALA A 91 0.53 -7.84 15.68
CA ALA A 91 0.17 -9.26 15.72
C ALA A 91 -0.60 -9.68 14.46
N TYR A 92 0.12 -10.12 13.44
CA TYR A 92 -0.44 -10.61 12.18
C TYR A 92 -0.93 -12.06 12.32
N LYS A 93 -2.15 -12.23 12.85
CA LYS A 93 -2.76 -13.54 13.17
C LYS A 93 -2.78 -14.51 11.99
N ASP A 94 -3.09 -14.03 10.79
CA ASP A 94 -3.14 -14.86 9.57
C ASP A 94 -1.78 -15.47 9.16
N PHE A 95 -0.70 -14.90 9.69
CA PHE A 95 0.68 -15.31 9.47
C PHE A 95 1.32 -15.94 10.72
N GLY A 96 0.67 -15.88 11.89
CA GLY A 96 1.18 -16.43 13.14
C GLY A 96 2.45 -15.74 13.66
N VAL A 97 2.69 -14.48 13.28
CA VAL A 97 3.91 -13.74 13.64
C VAL A 97 3.60 -12.37 14.25
N LYS A 98 4.57 -11.85 15.00
CA LYS A 98 4.56 -10.48 15.51
C LYS A 98 5.64 -9.68 14.78
N VAL A 99 5.25 -8.56 14.16
CA VAL A 99 6.17 -7.70 13.40
C VAL A 99 6.19 -6.31 14.02
N SER A 100 7.39 -5.80 14.32
CA SER A 100 7.59 -4.48 14.94
C SER A 100 8.54 -3.58 14.14
N LYS A 101 8.96 -4.01 12.94
CA LYS A 101 9.90 -3.24 12.12
C LYS A 101 9.26 -1.96 11.60
N GLU A 102 9.95 -0.85 11.80
CA GLU A 102 9.60 0.46 11.28
C GLU A 102 10.73 1.04 10.41
N TYR A 103 10.35 1.94 9.51
CA TYR A 103 11.23 2.79 8.72
C TYR A 103 10.88 4.24 9.05
N LYS A 104 11.88 5.04 9.46
CA LYS A 104 11.66 6.46 9.78
C LYS A 104 11.61 7.28 8.50
N VAL A 105 10.68 8.23 8.45
CA VAL A 105 10.40 9.03 7.26
C VAL A 105 9.99 10.43 7.68
N ASP A 106 10.25 11.42 6.84
CA ASP A 106 9.68 12.76 6.99
C ASP A 106 8.37 12.85 6.22
N ARG A 107 7.25 13.11 6.91
CA ARG A 107 5.91 13.19 6.30
C ARG A 107 5.33 14.59 6.22
N ARG A 108 6.13 15.63 6.44
CA ARG A 108 5.61 17.01 6.46
C ARG A 108 4.76 17.31 5.21
N PRO A 109 3.57 17.94 5.37
CA PRO A 109 3.06 18.56 6.60
C PRO A 109 2.40 17.60 7.63
N GLY A 110 2.25 16.31 7.34
CA GLY A 110 1.78 15.29 8.29
C GLY A 110 2.83 14.95 9.36
N ASN A 111 2.41 14.31 10.46
CA ASN A 111 3.29 13.98 11.60
C ASN A 111 3.53 12.48 11.80
N LEU A 112 2.98 11.60 10.96
CA LEU A 112 3.19 10.16 11.04
C LEU A 112 4.58 9.77 10.51
N GLY A 113 5.64 10.04 11.29
CA GLY A 113 7.05 9.91 10.89
C GLY A 113 7.58 8.49 10.73
N ARG A 114 6.76 7.52 10.29
CA ARG A 114 7.14 6.12 10.09
C ARG A 114 6.34 5.41 9.01
N LEU A 115 6.94 4.39 8.40
CA LEU A 115 6.24 3.25 7.79
C LEU A 115 6.40 2.02 8.69
N LYS A 116 5.40 1.15 8.76
CA LYS A 116 5.56 -0.18 9.36
C LYS A 116 5.70 -1.27 8.30
N ALA A 117 6.43 -2.31 8.66
CA ALA A 117 6.49 -3.53 7.87
C ALA A 117 5.38 -4.50 8.28
N GLY A 118 4.85 -5.22 7.29
CA GLY A 118 4.06 -6.41 7.47
C GLY A 118 4.90 -7.69 7.62
N PRO A 119 4.23 -8.86 7.66
CA PRO A 119 4.90 -10.16 7.66
C PRO A 119 5.60 -10.44 6.33
N TRP A 120 6.64 -11.26 6.38
CA TRP A 120 7.28 -11.80 5.18
C TRP A 120 6.34 -12.73 4.42
N ILE A 121 6.34 -12.59 3.10
CA ILE A 121 5.55 -13.33 2.14
C ILE A 121 6.51 -14.07 1.23
N GLN A 122 6.28 -15.37 1.08
CA GLN A 122 6.95 -16.19 0.09
C GLN A 122 5.90 -16.65 -0.93
N ALA A 123 6.13 -16.31 -2.19
CA ALA A 123 5.28 -16.73 -3.30
C ALA A 123 6.16 -16.99 -4.53
N THR A 124 5.78 -17.97 -5.34
CA THR A 124 6.53 -18.31 -6.56
C THR A 124 6.18 -17.32 -7.68
N LYS A 125 7.18 -16.92 -8.46
CA LYS A 125 6.97 -16.14 -9.69
C LYS A 125 5.88 -16.77 -10.57
N GLY A 126 4.99 -15.94 -11.10
CA GLY A 126 3.85 -16.39 -11.92
C GLY A 126 2.60 -16.77 -11.12
N THR A 127 2.68 -16.84 -9.78
CA THR A 127 1.50 -17.13 -8.95
C THR A 127 0.52 -15.97 -9.04
N LYS A 128 -0.74 -16.27 -9.35
CA LYS A 128 -1.83 -15.29 -9.32
C LYS A 128 -2.42 -15.21 -7.91
N VAL A 129 -2.43 -14.01 -7.33
CA VAL A 129 -2.86 -13.79 -5.95
C VAL A 129 -3.88 -12.66 -5.88
N PRO A 130 -5.01 -12.81 -5.17
CA PRO A 130 -5.91 -11.70 -4.92
C PRO A 130 -5.29 -10.72 -3.93
N VAL A 131 -5.33 -9.44 -4.29
CA VAL A 131 -4.84 -8.32 -3.49
C VAL A 131 -5.98 -7.35 -3.27
N GLU A 132 -6.14 -6.90 -2.03
CA GLU A 132 -7.03 -5.79 -1.70
C GLU A 132 -6.21 -4.72 -1.00
N VAL A 133 -6.42 -3.46 -1.38
CA VAL A 133 -5.88 -2.32 -0.67
C VAL A 133 -7.02 -1.42 -0.24
N LEU A 134 -7.06 -1.10 1.05
CA LEU A 134 -8.02 -0.18 1.62
C LEU A 134 -7.25 0.97 2.26
N MET A 135 -7.60 2.19 1.88
CA MET A 135 -7.10 3.40 2.52
C MET A 135 -8.26 4.33 2.80
N GLY A 136 -8.07 5.26 3.73
CA GLY A 136 -9.09 6.23 4.04
C GLY A 136 -8.56 7.38 4.88
N GLU A 137 -9.44 8.35 5.03
CA GLU A 137 -9.15 9.63 5.67
C GLU A 137 -10.32 9.99 6.58
N THR A 138 -10.00 10.37 7.81
CA THR A 138 -10.88 10.91 8.83
C THR A 138 -10.09 11.73 9.87
N PRO A 139 -10.42 13.00 10.18
CA PRO A 139 -11.67 13.70 9.87
C PRO A 139 -11.57 14.73 8.74
N GLY A 140 -10.39 15.02 8.22
CA GLY A 140 -10.10 15.94 7.13
C GLY A 140 -8.70 16.53 7.29
N GLY A 141 -8.24 17.33 6.34
CA GLY A 141 -7.01 18.12 6.47
C GLY A 141 -5.92 17.72 5.49
N VAL A 142 -4.85 17.09 6.00
CA VAL A 142 -3.75 16.57 5.20
C VAL A 142 -3.97 15.08 4.99
N PHE A 143 -3.78 14.61 3.76
CA PHE A 143 -3.78 13.19 3.43
C PHE A 143 -2.45 12.81 2.81
N ASP A 144 -1.91 11.67 3.25
CA ASP A 144 -0.79 11.00 2.60
C ASP A 144 -0.92 9.48 2.71
N CYS A 145 -0.30 8.77 1.77
CA CYS A 145 -0.34 7.31 1.78
C CYS A 145 0.85 6.76 1.00
N TYR A 146 1.57 5.84 1.62
CA TYR A 146 2.78 5.25 1.05
C TYR A 146 2.69 3.74 1.16
N LEU A 147 2.78 3.06 0.03
CA LEU A 147 2.87 1.62 -0.06
C LEU A 147 4.11 1.23 -0.86
N ALA A 148 5.02 0.56 -0.17
CA ALA A 148 6.24 0.00 -0.70
C ALA A 148 6.31 -1.50 -0.37
N ILE A 149 7.35 -2.14 -0.87
CA ILE A 149 7.79 -3.46 -0.45
C ILE A 149 9.23 -3.41 0.02
N GLU A 150 9.58 -4.29 0.96
CA GLU A 150 10.96 -4.69 1.19
C GLU A 150 11.17 -6.09 0.63
N VAL A 151 12.28 -6.30 -0.06
CA VAL A 151 12.68 -7.58 -0.65
C VAL A 151 13.79 -8.21 0.20
N ALA A 152 13.74 -9.52 0.39
CA ALA A 152 14.79 -10.26 1.08
C ALA A 152 16.02 -10.43 0.20
N LYS A 153 17.22 -10.33 0.79
CA LYS A 153 18.51 -10.56 0.11
C LYS A 153 18.65 -11.98 -0.46
N SER A 154 17.94 -12.95 0.11
CA SER A 154 17.97 -14.35 -0.32
C SER A 154 16.66 -15.06 0.01
N SER A 155 16.46 -16.24 -0.59
CA SER A 155 15.35 -17.13 -0.28
C SER A 155 15.48 -17.92 1.03
N LYS A 156 16.56 -17.69 1.82
CA LYS A 156 16.81 -18.40 3.07
C LYS A 156 16.54 -17.49 4.27
N ALA A 157 15.63 -17.92 5.13
CA ALA A 157 15.45 -17.32 6.44
C ALA A 157 16.52 -17.84 7.42
N VAL A 158 17.03 -16.96 8.29
CA VAL A 158 17.91 -17.31 9.40
C VAL A 158 17.10 -17.17 10.69
N LYS A 159 16.94 -18.27 11.43
CA LYS A 159 16.10 -18.32 12.65
C LYS A 159 14.66 -17.84 12.42
N GLY A 160 14.09 -18.16 11.25
CA GLY A 160 12.72 -17.80 10.89
C GLY A 160 12.53 -16.37 10.36
N GLU A 161 13.60 -15.58 10.26
CA GLU A 161 13.55 -14.21 9.76
C GLU A 161 14.34 -14.05 8.46
N TYR A 162 13.83 -13.22 7.55
CA TYR A 162 14.55 -12.81 6.35
C TYR A 162 15.27 -11.48 6.57
N GLU A 163 16.46 -11.36 5.99
CA GLU A 163 17.19 -10.10 5.93
C GLU A 163 16.78 -9.33 4.68
N GLY A 164 16.24 -8.12 4.85
CA GLY A 164 15.87 -7.24 3.75
C GLY A 164 17.08 -6.61 3.06
N GLU A 165 16.92 -6.21 1.80
CA GLU A 165 17.96 -5.53 1.00
C GLU A 165 18.44 -4.20 1.61
N GLY A 166 17.68 -3.63 2.56
CA GLY A 166 17.99 -2.36 3.22
C GLY A 166 17.49 -1.12 2.46
N SER A 167 16.98 -1.30 1.24
CA SER A 167 16.18 -0.32 0.51
C SER A 167 14.76 -0.83 0.29
N LEU A 168 13.81 0.10 0.19
CA LEU A 168 12.44 -0.23 -0.18
C LEU A 168 12.28 -0.10 -1.70
N LYS A 169 11.30 -0.79 -2.27
CA LYS A 169 10.85 -0.62 -3.65
C LYS A 169 9.41 -0.14 -3.64
N LEU A 170 9.05 0.78 -4.52
CA LEU A 170 7.66 1.21 -4.64
C LEU A 170 6.77 0.01 -4.97
N PHE A 171 5.60 -0.12 -4.33
CA PHE A 171 4.63 -1.12 -4.77
C PHE A 171 4.01 -0.67 -6.09
N ARG A 172 4.26 -1.44 -7.14
CA ARG A 172 3.84 -1.10 -8.50
C ARG A 172 3.06 -2.23 -9.13
N CYS A 173 1.98 -1.86 -9.81
CA CYS A 173 1.11 -2.70 -10.61
C CYS A 173 1.16 -2.35 -12.11
N SER A 174 1.89 -1.28 -12.47
CA SER A 174 2.16 -0.89 -13.86
C SER A 174 3.62 -0.44 -14.05
N ALA A 175 4.15 -0.72 -15.24
CA ALA A 175 5.45 -0.25 -15.72
C ALA A 175 5.36 1.12 -16.40
N ASP A 176 4.18 1.72 -16.50
CA ASP A 176 4.01 3.06 -17.05
C ASP A 176 4.87 4.08 -16.28
N PRO A 177 5.33 5.16 -16.93
CA PRO A 177 6.05 6.23 -16.26
C PRO A 177 5.30 6.72 -15.02
N LEU A 178 6.02 6.90 -13.92
CA LEU A 178 5.44 7.50 -12.72
C LEU A 178 5.11 8.97 -12.99
N PRO A 179 4.06 9.52 -12.36
CA PRO A 179 3.84 10.97 -12.34
C PRO A 179 5.12 11.71 -11.90
N ASP A 180 5.44 12.80 -12.58
CA ASP A 180 6.65 13.62 -12.30
C ASP A 180 6.72 14.13 -10.86
N GLU A 181 5.56 14.27 -10.22
CA GLU A 181 5.43 14.71 -8.83
C GLU A 181 5.94 13.68 -7.82
N ILE A 182 5.93 12.38 -8.14
CA ILE A 182 6.38 11.34 -7.20
C ILE A 182 7.84 10.94 -7.38
N THR A 183 8.47 11.28 -8.52
CA THR A 183 9.90 11.00 -8.78
C THR A 183 10.85 11.93 -8.03
N LYS A 184 10.32 12.99 -7.40
CA LYS A 184 11.08 14.04 -6.71
C LYS A 184 11.06 13.92 -5.19
N ASP A 185 10.59 12.80 -4.65
CA ASP A 185 10.52 12.61 -3.21
C ASP A 185 11.91 12.48 -2.57
N THR A 186 12.27 13.40 -1.68
CA THR A 186 13.57 13.47 -1.01
C THR A 186 13.50 13.26 0.50
N ARG A 187 12.33 12.84 1.01
CA ARG A 187 11.96 12.90 2.44
C ARG A 187 12.49 11.74 3.30
N GLY A 188 13.62 11.17 2.92
CA GLY A 188 14.44 10.31 3.79
C GLY A 188 14.24 8.79 3.65
N LEU A 189 13.28 8.32 2.87
CA LEU A 189 13.24 6.91 2.48
C LEU A 189 14.05 6.69 1.20
N LYS A 190 15.00 5.74 1.24
CA LYS A 190 15.61 5.21 0.02
C LYS A 190 14.64 4.22 -0.64
N ILE A 191 13.70 4.76 -1.40
CA ILE A 191 12.77 3.98 -2.22
C ILE A 191 13.28 3.95 -3.66
N ASP A 192 13.46 2.75 -4.17
CA ASP A 192 13.56 2.50 -5.59
C ASP A 192 12.18 2.67 -6.23
N MET A 193 11.98 3.82 -6.87
CA MET A 193 10.73 4.21 -7.51
C MET A 193 10.45 3.40 -8.79
N GLN A 194 11.48 2.86 -9.45
CA GLN A 194 11.29 2.06 -10.66
C GLN A 194 10.81 0.65 -10.30
N ALA A 195 11.32 0.11 -9.18
CA ALA A 195 10.98 -1.23 -8.69
C ALA A 195 11.20 -2.31 -9.76
N ASP A 196 12.27 -2.18 -10.54
CA ASP A 196 12.60 -3.11 -11.61
C ASP A 196 12.68 -4.55 -11.08
N GLY A 197 12.06 -5.47 -11.82
CA GLY A 197 11.91 -6.88 -11.41
C GLY A 197 10.83 -7.15 -10.35
N TRP A 198 10.13 -6.12 -9.88
CA TRP A 198 9.11 -6.18 -8.82
C TRP A 198 7.79 -5.48 -9.17
N ILE A 199 7.48 -5.36 -10.46
CA ILE A 199 6.20 -4.84 -10.94
C ILE A 199 5.19 -5.98 -10.98
N PHE A 200 4.15 -5.90 -10.14
CA PHE A 200 3.09 -6.89 -10.01
C PHE A 200 2.08 -6.75 -11.15
N LYS A 201 2.13 -7.65 -12.15
CA LYS A 201 1.22 -7.56 -13.30
C LYS A 201 -0.22 -7.79 -12.85
N VAL A 202 -1.10 -6.80 -13.06
CA VAL A 202 -2.53 -6.98 -12.82
C VAL A 202 -3.08 -7.99 -13.82
N THR A 203 -3.82 -8.96 -13.31
CA THR A 203 -4.52 -9.97 -14.10
C THR A 203 -6.01 -9.86 -13.87
N LYS A 204 -6.80 -10.16 -14.90
CA LYS A 204 -8.26 -10.18 -14.80
C LYS A 204 -8.68 -11.24 -13.78
N ASP A 205 -9.51 -10.85 -12.82
CA ASP A 205 -10.40 -11.80 -12.14
C ASP A 205 -11.47 -12.22 -13.16
N ALA A 206 -11.96 -13.45 -13.08
CA ALA A 206 -13.16 -13.84 -13.81
C ALA A 206 -14.39 -12.97 -13.40
N ASN A 207 -14.30 -12.27 -12.26
CA ASN A 207 -15.32 -11.37 -11.74
C ASN A 207 -14.97 -9.86 -11.77
N THR A 208 -13.83 -9.45 -12.33
CA THR A 208 -13.48 -8.02 -12.45
C THR A 208 -13.97 -7.51 -13.79
N VAL A 209 -15.11 -6.82 -13.77
CA VAL A 209 -15.48 -5.94 -14.88
C VAL A 209 -14.55 -4.71 -14.77
N LEU A 210 -13.57 -4.61 -15.68
CA LEU A 210 -12.99 -3.30 -16.02
C LEU A 210 -14.08 -2.57 -16.81
N ARG A 211 -14.80 -1.67 -16.14
CA ARG A 211 -15.52 -0.57 -16.81
C ARG A 211 -14.68 0.67 -16.62
#